data_AF-A0A561WKU4-F1
#
_entry.id   AF-A0A561WKU4-F1
#
_cell.length_a   1.000
_cell.length_b   1.000
_cell.length_c   1.000
_cell.angle_alpha   90.00
_cell.angle_beta   90.00
_cell.angle_gamma   90.00
#
_symmetry.space_group_name_H-M   'P 1'
#
loop_
_entity.id
_entity.type
_entity.pdbx_description
1 polymer ?
#
loop_
_entity_poly.entity_id
_entity_poly.type
_entity_poly.pdbx_seq_one_letter_code
_entity_poly.pdbx_strand_id
1 'polypeptide(L)'
;MPDIVEIIKEQHRQVEELLTQAAEDSADQAALLAEVARMLLPHSEAEEDFVYPTIREKAAETGDEVRDGVEEHHQIEDMLKNLLDGSPDDPGFRGTIAAITGELRHHVQEEEEELLPILADRLSDAEREEMGRRFVEVTTGVPPQSVHGAGPAGGETRRELYEKAKEQDIPGRSKMTKEQLAEAVGEG
;
A
#
# COMPACT_ATOMS: atom_id res chain seq x y z
N MET A 1 4.31 -13.19 -5.19
CA MET A 1 4.19 -11.75 -4.82
C MET A 1 2.86 -11.65 -4.09
N PRO A 2 2.69 -10.78 -3.08
CA PRO A 2 1.37 -10.61 -2.48
C PRO A 2 0.35 -10.27 -3.56
N ASP A 3 -0.84 -10.86 -3.49
CA ASP A 3 -1.89 -10.57 -4.46
C ASP A 3 -2.65 -9.28 -4.09
N ILE A 4 -3.51 -8.77 -4.98
CA ILE A 4 -4.22 -7.50 -4.77
C ILE A 4 -4.96 -7.43 -3.43
N VAL A 5 -5.57 -8.53 -2.98
CA VAL A 5 -6.34 -8.55 -1.73
C VAL A 5 -5.39 -8.37 -0.54
N GLU A 6 -4.25 -9.08 -0.53
CA GLU A 6 -3.26 -8.93 0.54
C GLU A 6 -2.66 -7.51 0.58
N ILE A 7 -2.46 -6.89 -0.59
CA ILE A 7 -1.89 -5.54 -0.73
C ILE A 7 -2.85 -4.47 -0.17
N ILE A 8 -4.12 -4.51 -0.56
CA ILE A 8 -5.12 -3.54 -0.09
C ILE A 8 -5.25 -3.62 1.44
N LYS A 9 -5.42 -4.84 1.98
CA LYS A 9 -5.49 -5.06 3.44
C LYS A 9 -4.25 -4.62 4.21
N GLU A 10 -3.07 -4.68 3.58
CA GLU A 10 -1.84 -4.16 4.19
C GLU A 10 -1.83 -2.62 4.20
N GLN A 11 -2.26 -1.98 3.12
CA GLN A 11 -2.38 -0.51 3.09
C GLN A 11 -3.45 0.02 4.05
N HIS A 12 -4.60 -0.66 4.19
CA HIS A 12 -5.60 -0.36 5.21
C HIS A 12 -5.01 -0.32 6.62
N ARG A 13 -4.31 -1.40 7.00
CA ARG A 13 -3.67 -1.51 8.32
C ARG A 13 -2.67 -0.38 8.57
N GLN A 14 -1.90 0.00 7.56
CA GLN A 14 -0.94 1.10 7.65
C GLN A 14 -1.62 2.46 7.85
N VAL A 15 -2.69 2.74 7.09
CA VAL A 15 -3.46 3.99 7.25
C VAL A 15 -4.14 4.06 8.62
N GLU A 16 -4.76 2.97 9.08
CA GLU A 16 -5.35 2.89 10.42
C GLU A 16 -4.34 3.12 11.53
N GLU A 17 -3.13 2.56 11.40
CA GLU A 17 -2.05 2.76 12.36
C GLU A 17 -1.62 4.23 12.41
N LEU A 18 -1.44 4.86 11.24
CA LEU A 18 -1.09 6.29 11.15
C LEU A 18 -2.16 7.19 11.76
N LEU A 19 -3.45 6.92 11.52
CA LEU A 19 -4.55 7.65 12.13
C LEU A 19 -4.62 7.46 13.64
N THR A 20 -4.33 6.23 14.12
CA THR A 20 -4.24 5.96 15.56
C THR A 20 -3.12 6.77 16.20
N GLN A 21 -1.93 6.79 15.59
CA GLN A 21 -0.81 7.61 16.06
C GLN A 21 -1.13 9.12 16.00
N ALA A 22 -1.84 9.56 14.96
CA ALA A 22 -2.26 10.95 14.82
C ALA A 22 -3.29 11.37 15.88
N ALA A 23 -4.04 10.43 16.47
CA ALA A 23 -5.00 10.73 17.52
C ALA A 23 -4.36 10.95 18.91
N GLU A 24 -3.13 10.44 19.12
CA GLU A 24 -2.45 10.33 20.43
C GLU A 24 -1.77 11.62 20.95
N ASP A 25 -2.08 12.81 20.42
CA ASP A 25 -1.46 14.09 20.86
C ASP A 25 0.07 14.09 20.69
N SER A 26 0.52 13.73 19.48
CA SER A 26 1.95 13.67 19.14
C SER A 26 2.45 15.01 18.61
N ALA A 27 3.74 15.31 18.85
CA ALA A 27 4.39 16.51 18.30
C ALA A 27 4.45 16.51 16.75
N ASP A 28 4.20 15.35 16.14
CA ASP A 28 4.30 15.11 14.69
C ASP A 28 2.93 14.89 14.02
N GLN A 29 1.83 15.31 14.67
CA GLN A 29 0.46 15.08 14.21
C GLN A 29 0.22 15.51 12.76
N ALA A 30 0.72 16.69 12.37
CA ALA A 30 0.61 17.19 11.01
C ALA A 30 1.39 16.35 10.00
N ALA A 31 2.56 15.82 10.39
CA ALA A 31 3.35 14.94 9.53
C ALA A 31 2.68 13.57 9.35
N LEU A 32 2.07 13.04 10.42
CA LEU A 32 1.30 11.80 10.35
C LEU A 32 0.09 11.95 9.43
N LEU A 33 -0.66 13.06 9.52
CA LEU A 33 -1.80 13.31 8.63
C LEU A 33 -1.37 13.53 7.18
N ALA A 34 -0.23 14.17 6.94
CA ALA A 34 0.32 14.28 5.60
C ALA A 34 0.70 12.90 5.03
N GLU A 35 1.21 12.00 5.86
CA GLU A 35 1.51 10.62 5.47
C GLU A 35 0.23 9.80 5.22
N VAL A 36 -0.81 9.96 6.05
CA VAL A 36 -2.16 9.40 5.80
C VAL A 36 -2.64 9.82 4.41
N ALA A 37 -2.58 11.12 4.07
CA ALA A 37 -3.01 11.60 2.76
C ALA A 37 -2.15 11.06 1.60
N ARG A 38 -0.84 10.94 1.82
CA ARG A 38 0.08 10.36 0.82
C ARG A 38 -0.24 8.90 0.50
N MET A 39 -0.80 8.17 1.45
CA MET A 39 -1.19 6.77 1.29
C MET A 39 -2.63 6.60 0.82
N LEU A 40 -3.57 7.28 1.46
CA LEU A 40 -5.01 7.12 1.24
C LEU A 40 -5.44 7.62 -0.14
N LEU A 41 -4.98 8.80 -0.58
CA LEU A 41 -5.43 9.39 -1.85
C LEU A 41 -5.15 8.53 -3.09
N PRO A 42 -3.91 8.04 -3.32
CA PRO A 42 -3.68 7.19 -4.49
C PRO A 42 -4.25 5.78 -4.31
N HIS A 43 -4.57 5.36 -3.08
CA HIS A 43 -5.21 4.09 -2.76
C HIS A 43 -6.68 4.10 -3.19
N SER A 44 -7.46 5.06 -2.70
CA SER A 44 -8.86 5.25 -3.10
C SER A 44 -8.99 5.47 -4.61
N GLU A 45 -8.12 6.30 -5.20
CA GLU A 45 -8.08 6.53 -6.66
C GLU A 45 -7.86 5.22 -7.43
N ALA A 46 -6.92 4.36 -6.99
CA ALA A 46 -6.66 3.09 -7.64
C ALA A 46 -7.84 2.11 -7.52
N GLU A 47 -8.54 2.12 -6.39
CA GLU A 47 -9.73 1.30 -6.18
C GLU A 47 -10.85 1.70 -7.12
N GLU A 48 -11.15 2.99 -7.20
CA GLU A 48 -12.16 3.55 -8.08
C GLU A 48 -11.83 3.37 -9.57
N ASP A 49 -10.55 3.54 -9.94
CA ASP A 49 -10.10 3.47 -11.33
C ASP A 49 -10.19 2.06 -11.91
N PHE A 50 -9.89 1.02 -11.12
CA PHE A 50 -9.84 -0.34 -11.67
C PHE A 50 -10.18 -1.49 -10.74
N VAL A 51 -10.15 -1.35 -9.41
CA VAL A 51 -10.55 -2.44 -8.51
C VAL A 51 -12.07 -2.58 -8.54
N TYR A 52 -12.80 -1.52 -8.21
CA TYR A 52 -14.26 -1.45 -8.20
C TYR A 52 -14.89 -1.74 -9.57
N PRO A 53 -14.38 -1.21 -10.70
CA PRO A 53 -14.83 -1.63 -12.02
C PRO A 53 -14.68 -3.13 -12.27
N THR A 54 -13.57 -3.73 -11.80
CA THR A 54 -13.37 -5.18 -11.95
C THR A 54 -14.34 -5.97 -11.07
N ILE A 55 -14.56 -5.54 -9.82
CA ILE A 55 -15.54 -6.17 -8.92
C ILE A 55 -16.93 -6.13 -9.55
N ARG A 56 -17.37 -4.97 -10.04
CA ARG A 56 -18.68 -4.82 -10.72
C ARG A 56 -18.82 -5.67 -11.98
N GLU A 57 -17.73 -5.90 -12.71
CA GLU A 57 -17.72 -6.82 -13.86
C GLU A 57 -17.93 -8.28 -13.42
N LYS A 58 -17.34 -8.69 -12.29
CA LYS A 58 -17.41 -10.07 -11.79
C LYS A 58 -18.63 -10.37 -10.93
N ALA A 59 -19.21 -9.36 -10.29
CA ALA A 59 -20.42 -9.43 -9.46
C ALA A 59 -21.24 -8.15 -9.69
N ALA A 60 -22.28 -8.24 -10.51
CA ALA A 60 -23.10 -7.07 -10.84
C ALA A 60 -24.03 -6.65 -9.69
N GLU A 61 -24.28 -7.57 -8.76
CA GLU A 61 -25.08 -7.38 -7.56
C GLU A 61 -24.45 -6.42 -6.56
N THR A 62 -23.12 -6.23 -6.55
CA THR A 62 -22.42 -5.36 -5.59
C THR A 62 -22.42 -3.88 -5.98
N GLY A 63 -23.40 -3.47 -6.79
CA GLY A 63 -23.45 -2.12 -7.34
C GLY A 63 -23.75 -1.03 -6.31
N ASP A 64 -24.45 -1.39 -5.24
CA ASP A 64 -24.78 -0.48 -4.14
C ASP A 64 -23.56 -0.31 -3.22
N GLU A 65 -22.93 -1.42 -2.80
CA GLU A 65 -21.75 -1.46 -1.94
C GLU A 65 -20.56 -0.73 -2.58
N VAL A 66 -20.35 -0.90 -3.89
CA VAL A 66 -19.32 -0.13 -4.62
C VAL A 66 -19.64 1.36 -4.69
N ARG A 67 -20.91 1.74 -4.81
CA ARG A 67 -21.29 3.17 -4.80
C ARG A 67 -21.03 3.74 -3.41
N ASP A 68 -21.43 3.02 -2.37
CA ASP A 68 -21.32 3.47 -0.99
C ASP A 68 -19.83 3.63 -0.62
N GLY A 69 -18.95 2.69 -1.02
CA GLY A 69 -17.49 2.83 -0.85
C GLY A 69 -16.89 4.08 -1.52
N VAL A 70 -17.34 4.42 -2.73
CA VAL A 70 -16.94 5.67 -3.42
C VAL A 70 -17.43 6.93 -2.67
N GLU A 71 -18.63 6.89 -2.10
CA GLU A 71 -19.16 8.00 -1.31
C GLU A 71 -18.37 8.19 -0.01
N GLU A 72 -18.01 7.09 0.65
CA GLU A 72 -17.16 7.08 1.85
C GLU A 72 -15.75 7.58 1.58
N HIS A 73 -15.11 7.17 0.47
CA HIS A 73 -13.81 7.71 0.02
C HIS A 73 -13.84 9.24 -0.02
N HIS A 74 -14.76 9.79 -0.81
CA HIS A 74 -14.86 11.24 -0.97
C HIS A 74 -15.13 11.96 0.36
N GLN A 75 -15.94 11.38 1.25
CA GLN A 75 -16.19 11.95 2.56
C GLN A 75 -14.92 11.97 3.43
N ILE A 76 -14.17 10.87 3.47
CA ILE A 76 -12.90 10.76 4.21
C ILE A 76 -11.87 11.74 3.66
N GLU A 77 -11.72 11.81 2.33
CA GLU A 77 -10.80 12.72 1.64
C GLU A 77 -11.10 14.19 1.93
N ASP A 78 -12.37 14.59 1.87
CA ASP A 78 -12.79 15.96 2.18
C ASP A 78 -12.49 16.33 3.64
N MET A 79 -12.74 15.42 4.59
CA MET A 79 -12.39 15.64 6.00
C MET A 79 -10.87 15.74 6.19
N LEU A 80 -10.10 14.88 5.54
CA LEU A 80 -8.64 14.88 5.63
C LEU A 80 -8.04 16.15 5.04
N LYS A 81 -8.55 16.62 3.90
CA LYS A 81 -8.16 17.88 3.29
C LYS A 81 -8.43 19.06 4.22
N ASN A 82 -9.61 19.11 4.84
CA ASN A 82 -9.94 20.16 5.82
C ASN A 82 -8.99 20.15 7.02
N LEU A 83 -8.52 18.97 7.47
CA LEU A 83 -7.51 18.89 8.52
C LEU A 83 -6.14 19.42 8.06
N LEU A 84 -5.71 19.09 6.84
CA LEU A 84 -4.43 19.53 6.30
C LEU A 84 -4.36 21.04 6.02
N ASP A 85 -5.48 21.63 5.62
CA ASP A 85 -5.61 23.08 5.39
C ASP A 85 -5.80 23.87 6.71
N GLY A 86 -6.15 23.19 7.80
CA GLY A 86 -6.44 23.76 9.12
C GLY A 86 -5.23 23.82 10.07
N SER A 87 -5.49 24.26 11.31
CA SER A 87 -4.50 24.25 12.40
C SER A 87 -4.77 23.10 13.38
N PRO A 88 -3.73 22.40 13.87
CA PRO A 88 -3.85 21.46 14.98
C PRO A 88 -4.47 22.06 16.26
N ASP A 89 -4.37 23.38 16.43
CA ASP A 89 -4.93 24.12 17.56
C ASP A 89 -6.44 24.45 17.39
N ASP A 90 -7.02 24.18 16.21
CA ASP A 90 -8.41 24.55 15.91
C ASP A 90 -9.41 23.74 16.76
N PRO A 91 -10.46 24.39 17.31
CA PRO A 91 -11.53 23.70 18.00
C PRO A 91 -12.19 22.66 17.08
N GLY A 92 -12.01 21.38 17.39
CA GLY A 92 -12.58 20.27 16.62
C GLY A 92 -11.57 19.42 15.87
N PHE A 93 -10.30 19.82 15.76
CA PHE A 93 -9.26 19.08 15.03
C PHE A 93 -9.19 17.59 15.43
N ARG A 94 -9.10 17.30 16.74
CA ARG A 94 -9.09 15.93 17.27
C ARG A 94 -10.41 15.19 17.04
N GLY A 95 -11.53 15.91 17.03
CA GLY A 95 -12.84 15.34 16.72
C GLY A 95 -12.94 14.90 15.26
N THR A 96 -12.38 15.69 14.34
CA THR A 96 -12.31 15.33 12.92
C THR A 96 -11.41 14.12 12.68
N ILE A 97 -10.25 14.02 13.36
CA ILE A 97 -9.42 12.80 13.29
C ILE A 97 -10.23 11.58 13.74
N ALA A 98 -10.94 11.68 14.87
CA ALA A 98 -11.77 10.58 15.36
C ALA A 98 -12.90 10.20 14.39
N ALA A 99 -13.51 11.18 13.72
CA ALA A 99 -14.51 10.94 12.69
C ALA A 99 -13.91 10.20 11.47
N ILE A 100 -12.78 10.68 10.94
CA ILE A 100 -12.06 10.01 9.84
C ILE A 100 -11.72 8.57 10.21
N THR A 101 -11.18 8.32 11.41
CA THR A 101 -10.86 6.97 11.87
C THR A 101 -12.10 6.07 11.97
N GLY A 102 -13.25 6.62 12.34
CA GLY A 102 -14.52 5.89 12.40
C GLY A 102 -15.02 5.49 11.02
N GLU A 103 -15.11 6.45 10.10
CA GLU A 103 -15.58 6.23 8.73
C GLU A 103 -14.61 5.30 7.97
N LEU A 104 -13.30 5.48 8.11
CA LEU A 104 -12.32 4.57 7.48
C LEU A 104 -12.48 3.13 7.96
N ARG A 105 -12.69 2.91 9.27
CA ARG A 105 -12.87 1.54 9.80
C ARG A 105 -14.16 0.90 9.30
N HIS A 106 -15.21 1.69 9.13
CA HIS A 106 -16.46 1.22 8.55
C HIS A 106 -16.22 0.77 7.11
N HIS A 107 -15.65 1.67 6.30
CA HIS A 107 -15.29 1.43 4.92
C HIS A 107 -14.42 0.18 4.75
N VAL A 108 -13.30 0.11 5.47
CA VAL A 108 -12.36 -1.03 5.44
C VAL A 108 -13.07 -2.33 5.80
N GLN A 109 -13.97 -2.32 6.78
CA GLN A 109 -14.70 -3.52 7.17
C GLN A 109 -15.62 -4.01 6.04
N GLU A 110 -16.44 -3.13 5.48
CA GLU A 110 -17.35 -3.48 4.39
C GLU A 110 -16.57 -3.97 3.16
N GLU A 111 -15.50 -3.27 2.80
CA GLU A 111 -14.70 -3.64 1.64
C GLU A 111 -14.02 -5.01 1.83
N GLU A 112 -13.41 -5.24 3.00
CA GLU A 112 -12.69 -6.49 3.30
C GLU A 112 -13.60 -7.71 3.47
N GLU A 113 -14.85 -7.51 3.90
CA GLU A 113 -15.83 -8.57 4.14
C GLU A 113 -16.73 -8.85 2.93
N GLU A 114 -17.02 -7.84 2.09
CA GLU A 114 -18.02 -7.94 1.03
C GLU A 114 -17.43 -7.82 -0.38
N LEU A 115 -16.47 -6.90 -0.59
CA LEU A 115 -15.96 -6.57 -1.91
C LEU A 115 -14.70 -7.37 -2.29
N LEU A 116 -13.66 -7.33 -1.45
CA LEU A 116 -12.39 -8.02 -1.74
C LEU A 116 -12.51 -9.55 -1.91
N PRO A 117 -13.39 -10.28 -1.19
CA PRO A 117 -13.58 -11.70 -1.42
C PRO A 117 -14.01 -12.04 -2.85
N ILE A 118 -14.68 -11.12 -3.56
CA ILE A 118 -15.08 -11.32 -4.96
C ILE A 118 -13.84 -11.43 -5.86
N LEU A 119 -12.80 -10.63 -5.61
CA LEU A 119 -11.55 -10.74 -6.35
C LEU A 119 -10.89 -12.10 -6.09
N ALA A 120 -10.83 -12.53 -4.81
CA ALA A 120 -10.27 -13.82 -4.43
C ALA A 120 -11.01 -15.00 -5.10
N ASP A 121 -12.34 -14.94 -5.17
CA ASP A 121 -13.19 -16.02 -5.68
C ASP A 121 -13.31 -16.04 -7.22
N ARG A 122 -13.24 -14.87 -7.86
CA ARG A 122 -13.58 -14.71 -9.29
C ARG A 122 -12.38 -14.51 -10.21
N LEU A 123 -11.23 -14.09 -9.67
CA LEU A 123 -10.01 -13.94 -10.44
C LEU A 123 -9.06 -15.11 -10.19
N SER A 124 -8.33 -15.52 -11.23
CA SER A 124 -7.20 -16.44 -11.08
C SER A 124 -6.05 -15.80 -10.30
N ASP A 125 -5.20 -16.62 -9.71
CA ASP A 125 -4.01 -16.14 -8.98
C ASP A 125 -3.14 -15.21 -9.83
N ALA A 126 -2.99 -15.52 -11.13
CA ALA A 126 -2.21 -14.69 -12.06
C ALA A 126 -2.86 -13.32 -12.32
N GLU A 127 -4.19 -13.24 -12.39
CA GLU A 127 -4.92 -11.98 -12.53
C GLU A 127 -4.80 -11.14 -11.25
N ARG A 128 -4.93 -11.76 -10.07
CA ARG A 128 -4.78 -11.05 -8.79
C ARG A 128 -3.36 -10.54 -8.56
N GLU A 129 -2.35 -11.32 -8.94
CA GLU A 129 -0.95 -10.88 -8.88
C GLU A 129 -0.67 -9.72 -9.84
N GLU A 130 -1.21 -9.74 -11.06
CA GLU A 130 -1.03 -8.65 -12.03
C GLU A 130 -1.74 -7.38 -11.58
N MET A 131 -2.96 -7.51 -11.06
CA MET A 131 -3.68 -6.37 -10.48
C MET A 131 -2.93 -5.79 -9.28
N GLY A 132 -2.41 -6.65 -8.39
CA GLY A 132 -1.58 -6.23 -7.25
C GLY A 132 -0.32 -5.47 -7.68
N ARG A 133 0.34 -5.92 -8.75
CA ARG A 133 1.49 -5.20 -9.34
C ARG A 133 1.13 -3.78 -9.77
N ARG A 134 0.03 -3.64 -10.53
CA ARG A 134 -0.48 -2.34 -10.99
C ARG A 134 -0.86 -1.44 -9.80
N PHE A 135 -1.52 -2.00 -8.80
CA PHE A 135 -1.94 -1.26 -7.61
C PHE A 135 -0.78 -0.68 -6.83
N VAL A 136 0.27 -1.47 -6.59
CA VAL A 136 1.50 -0.98 -5.96
C VAL A 136 2.16 0.12 -6.79
N GLU A 137 2.23 -0.04 -8.11
CA GLU A 137 2.83 0.96 -8.99
C GLU A 137 2.11 2.32 -8.90
N VAL A 138 0.78 2.31 -8.87
CA VAL A 138 -0.05 3.52 -8.72
C VAL A 138 0.11 4.12 -7.32
N THR A 139 -0.08 3.32 -6.28
CA THR A 139 -0.13 3.79 -4.88
C THR A 139 1.21 4.24 -4.31
N THR A 140 2.31 3.71 -4.84
CA THR A 140 3.66 4.05 -4.35
C THR A 140 4.47 4.89 -5.34
N GLY A 141 4.02 5.00 -6.60
CA GLY A 141 4.81 5.57 -7.70
C GLY A 141 6.07 4.75 -8.04
N VAL A 142 6.19 3.55 -7.46
CA VAL A 142 7.36 2.68 -7.58
C VAL A 142 6.90 1.34 -8.14
N PRO A 143 7.46 0.88 -9.28
CA PRO A 143 7.09 -0.42 -9.81
C PRO A 143 7.45 -1.52 -8.81
N PRO A 144 6.67 -2.61 -8.73
CA PRO A 144 6.75 -3.63 -7.67
C PRO A 144 8.10 -4.36 -7.58
N GLN A 145 8.96 -4.23 -8.60
CA GLN A 145 10.35 -4.71 -8.54
C GLN A 145 11.21 -3.93 -7.54
N SER A 146 10.74 -2.76 -7.09
CA SER A 146 11.46 -1.83 -6.21
C SER A 146 10.84 -1.69 -4.82
N VAL A 147 9.70 -2.34 -4.54
CA VAL A 147 9.06 -2.35 -3.19
C VAL A 147 9.50 -3.51 -2.28
N HIS A 148 10.61 -4.19 -2.59
CA HIS A 148 11.19 -5.15 -1.65
C HIS A 148 11.92 -4.42 -0.52
N GLY A 149 11.18 -4.10 0.54
CA GLY A 149 11.68 -3.32 1.68
C GLY A 149 10.99 -3.61 3.01
N ALA A 150 10.75 -4.87 3.38
CA ALA A 150 10.55 -5.27 4.78
C ALA A 150 10.74 -6.80 5.00
N GLY A 151 11.88 -7.21 5.53
CA GLY A 151 12.08 -8.51 6.23
C GLY A 151 12.49 -9.73 5.37
N PRO A 152 13.30 -10.66 5.90
CA PRO A 152 14.28 -11.39 5.10
C PRO A 152 13.74 -12.69 4.51
N ALA A 153 13.62 -12.74 3.18
CA ALA A 153 13.65 -13.98 2.42
C ALA A 153 14.15 -13.72 1.01
N GLY A 154 15.40 -14.09 0.72
CA GLY A 154 15.93 -14.08 -0.65
C GLY A 154 17.37 -13.59 -0.71
N GLY A 155 18.27 -14.48 -1.12
CA GLY A 155 19.70 -14.24 -1.14
C GLY A 155 20.15 -12.96 -1.85
N GLU A 156 21.36 -12.55 -1.49
CA GLU A 156 22.04 -11.31 -1.89
C GLU A 156 21.80 -10.95 -3.35
N THR A 157 21.48 -9.68 -3.59
CA THR A 157 21.30 -9.14 -4.93
C THR A 157 22.62 -9.17 -5.70
N ARG A 158 22.56 -9.19 -7.04
CA ARG A 158 23.75 -9.11 -7.89
C ARG A 158 24.65 -7.92 -7.56
N ARG A 159 24.05 -6.79 -7.17
CA ARG A 159 24.75 -5.56 -6.80
C ARG A 159 25.51 -5.72 -5.47
N GLU A 160 24.87 -6.31 -4.46
CA GLU A 160 25.51 -6.59 -3.17
C GLU A 160 26.66 -7.60 -3.32
N LEU A 161 26.42 -8.67 -4.09
CA LEU A 161 27.45 -9.65 -4.43
C LEU A 161 28.61 -9.03 -5.20
N TYR A 162 28.34 -8.05 -6.08
CA TYR A 162 29.37 -7.33 -6.80
C TYR A 162 30.23 -6.44 -5.88
N GLU A 163 29.61 -5.74 -4.91
CA GLU A 163 30.36 -4.94 -3.94
C GLU A 163 31.19 -5.83 -3.02
N LYS A 164 30.67 -6.98 -2.56
CA LYS A 164 31.45 -7.96 -1.79
C LYS A 164 32.63 -8.54 -2.60
N ALA A 165 32.39 -8.89 -3.86
CA ALA A 165 33.44 -9.35 -4.76
C ALA A 165 34.50 -8.28 -5.04
N LYS A 166 34.13 -7.00 -4.95
CA LYS A 166 35.06 -5.87 -5.06
C LYS A 166 35.85 -5.65 -3.77
N GLU A 167 35.23 -5.80 -2.60
CA GLU A 167 35.91 -5.76 -1.29
C GLU A 167 36.93 -6.90 -1.13
N GLN A 168 36.64 -8.07 -1.72
CA GLN A 168 37.53 -9.23 -1.75
C GLN A 168 38.49 -9.24 -2.96
N ASP A 169 38.53 -8.17 -3.75
CA ASP A 169 39.40 -8.03 -4.94
C ASP A 169 39.29 -9.17 -5.97
N ILE A 170 38.09 -9.77 -6.11
CA ILE A 170 37.84 -10.89 -7.02
C ILE A 170 38.02 -10.44 -8.48
N PRO A 171 38.94 -11.06 -9.25
CA PRO A 171 39.21 -10.71 -10.63
C PRO A 171 38.06 -11.17 -11.55
N GLY A 172 37.73 -10.37 -12.56
CA GLY A 172 36.68 -10.71 -13.52
C GLY A 172 35.25 -10.48 -13.02
N ARG A 173 35.04 -9.96 -11.79
CA ARG A 173 33.73 -9.63 -11.20
C ARG A 173 32.77 -8.88 -12.12
N SER A 174 33.27 -7.98 -12.96
CA SER A 174 32.47 -7.20 -13.91
C SER A 174 31.87 -8.01 -15.06
N LYS A 175 32.33 -9.25 -15.28
CA LYS A 175 31.82 -10.17 -16.31
C LYS A 175 31.03 -11.36 -15.73
N MET A 176 31.03 -11.54 -14.41
CA MET A 176 30.36 -12.66 -13.74
C MET A 176 28.84 -12.47 -13.72
N THR A 177 28.03 -13.53 -13.71
CA THR A 177 26.58 -13.51 -13.44
C THR A 177 26.27 -13.41 -11.94
N LYS A 178 25.00 -13.32 -11.53
CA LYS A 178 24.64 -13.22 -10.10
C LYS A 178 25.09 -14.48 -9.34
N GLU A 179 24.90 -15.63 -9.96
CA GLU A 179 25.23 -16.95 -9.43
C GLU A 179 26.75 -17.10 -9.29
N GLN A 180 27.50 -16.65 -10.30
CA GLN A 180 28.97 -16.66 -10.27
C GLN A 180 29.55 -15.71 -9.23
N LEU A 181 28.91 -14.55 -9.00
CA LEU A 181 29.31 -13.65 -7.92
C LEU A 181 28.99 -14.25 -6.54
N ALA A 182 27.84 -14.90 -6.38
CA ALA A 182 27.44 -15.57 -5.14
C ALA A 182 28.40 -16.70 -4.75
N GLU A 183 28.80 -17.51 -5.73
CA GLU A 183 29.81 -18.56 -5.55
C GLU A 183 31.17 -17.96 -5.17
N ALA A 184 31.61 -16.94 -5.91
CA ALA A 184 32.93 -16.34 -5.71
C ALA A 184 33.10 -15.65 -4.34
N VAL A 185 32.05 -15.04 -3.79
CA VAL A 185 32.13 -14.36 -2.47
C VAL A 185 31.93 -15.30 -1.27
N GLY A 186 31.42 -16.52 -1.51
CA GLY A 186 31.17 -17.52 -0.47
C GLY A 186 32.36 -18.42 -0.14
N GLU A 187 33.42 -18.40 -0.96
CA GLU A 187 34.67 -19.18 -0.76
C GLU A 187 35.81 -18.38 -0.08
N GLY A 188 35.53 -17.16 0.41
CA GLY A 188 36.51 -16.20 0.95
C GLY A 188 36.50 -16.03 2.47
#